data_AF-A0A375A7M0-F1
#
_entry.id   AF-A0A375A7M0-F1
#
_cell.length_a   1.000
_cell.length_b   1.000
_cell.length_c   1.000
_cell.angle_alpha   90.00
_cell.angle_beta   90.00
_cell.angle_gamma   90.00
#
_symmetry.space_group_name_H-M   'P 1'
#
loop_
_entity.id
_entity.type
_entity.pdbx_description
1 polymer ?
#
loop_
_entity_poly.entity_id
_entity_poly.type
_entity_poly.pdbx_seq_one_letter_code
_entity_poly.pdbx_strand_id
1 'polypeptide(L)'
;MKKTLGLATLLIILPLTSLAAPAGFVDPLTFKGSEAEKASVIKYIQTRVQNEMKVTGMNNASTARMMEESNLQAFKTLTSAESKDTLKKVIDNYCNRIDMCGYATLKLMYEKELKDSKKSLSW
;
A
#
# COMPACT_ATOMS: atom_id res chain seq x y z
N MET A 1 40.92 -45.57 20.60
CA MET A 1 39.51 -45.16 20.40
C MET A 1 39.48 -43.64 20.31
N LYS A 2 39.29 -43.06 19.11
CA LYS A 2 39.21 -41.60 18.91
C LYS A 2 37.77 -41.27 18.52
N LYS A 3 37.07 -40.50 19.35
CA LYS A 3 35.73 -39.98 19.05
C LYS A 3 35.87 -38.51 18.68
N THR A 4 35.79 -38.20 17.39
CA THR A 4 35.69 -36.81 16.91
C THR A 4 34.23 -36.38 17.00
N LEU A 5 33.96 -35.41 17.87
CA LEU A 5 32.67 -34.76 18.05
C LEU A 5 32.48 -33.79 16.86
N GLY A 6 31.55 -34.10 15.96
CA GLY A 6 31.18 -33.23 14.85
C GLY A 6 30.27 -32.10 15.32
N LEU A 7 30.74 -30.86 15.24
CA LEU A 7 29.95 -29.67 15.51
C LEU A 7 29.08 -29.39 14.26
N ALA A 8 27.78 -29.68 14.34
CA ALA A 8 26.83 -29.39 13.27
C ALA A 8 26.38 -27.92 13.37
N THR A 9 26.88 -27.07 12.47
CA THR A 9 26.47 -25.66 12.36
C THR A 9 25.06 -25.58 11.75
N LEU A 10 24.06 -25.30 12.58
CA LEU A 10 22.67 -25.11 12.14
C LEU A 10 22.53 -23.72 11.49
N LEU A 11 22.59 -23.66 10.17
CA LEU A 11 22.28 -22.46 9.37
C LEU A 11 20.77 -22.17 9.47
N ILE A 12 20.40 -21.22 10.34
CA ILE A 12 19.04 -20.68 10.40
C ILE A 12 18.85 -19.78 9.17
N ILE A 13 18.26 -20.34 8.12
CA ILE A 13 17.77 -19.57 6.98
C ILE A 13 16.49 -18.86 7.45
N LEU A 14 16.59 -17.60 7.89
CA LEU A 14 15.40 -16.77 8.09
C LEU A 14 14.75 -16.54 6.70
N PRO A 15 13.51 -16.97 6.46
CA PRO A 15 12.81 -16.57 5.26
C PRO A 15 12.62 -15.05 5.32
N LEU A 16 13.17 -14.34 4.33
CA LEU A 16 12.82 -12.95 4.04
C LEU A 16 11.34 -12.94 3.66
N THR A 17 10.45 -12.87 4.64
CA THR A 17 9.03 -12.63 4.40
C THR A 17 8.92 -11.25 3.77
N SER A 18 8.78 -11.19 2.44
CA SER A 18 8.36 -9.97 1.77
C SER A 18 7.08 -9.51 2.46
N LEU A 19 7.08 -8.31 3.03
CA LEU A 19 5.89 -7.68 3.57
C LEU A 19 4.92 -7.53 2.39
N ALA A 20 4.00 -8.47 2.26
CA ALA A 20 2.99 -8.46 1.22
C ALA A 20 2.01 -7.31 1.51
N ALA A 21 1.47 -6.70 0.46
CA ALA A 21 0.42 -5.70 0.60
C ALA A 21 -0.74 -6.25 1.45
N PRO A 22 -1.49 -5.39 2.17
CA PRO A 22 -2.60 -5.84 3.01
C PRO A 22 -3.59 -6.71 2.24
N ALA A 23 -4.20 -7.67 2.94
CA ALA A 23 -5.16 -8.57 2.33
C ALA A 23 -6.28 -7.80 1.59
N GLY A 24 -6.49 -8.14 0.32
CA GLY A 24 -7.49 -7.51 -0.53
C GLY A 24 -7.07 -6.18 -1.19
N PHE A 25 -5.85 -5.69 -0.96
CA PHE A 25 -5.30 -4.56 -1.70
C PHE A 25 -5.23 -4.90 -3.20
N VAL A 26 -5.63 -3.94 -4.05
CA VAL A 26 -5.55 -4.06 -5.50
C VAL A 26 -4.48 -3.08 -5.98
N ASP A 27 -3.43 -3.57 -6.61
CA ASP A 27 -2.36 -2.70 -7.12
C ASP A 27 -2.87 -1.91 -8.34
N PRO A 28 -2.90 -0.56 -8.28
CA PRO A 28 -3.31 0.27 -9.40
C PRO A 28 -2.47 0.04 -10.67
N LEU A 29 -1.20 -0.36 -10.54
CA LEU A 29 -0.30 -0.59 -11.66
C LEU A 29 -0.63 -1.84 -12.47
N THR A 30 -1.27 -2.83 -11.85
CA THR A 30 -1.62 -4.10 -12.50
C THR A 30 -3.10 -4.20 -12.85
N PHE A 31 -3.94 -3.31 -12.34
CA PHE A 31 -5.38 -3.28 -12.56
C PHE A 31 -5.76 -3.30 -14.05
N LYS A 32 -6.59 -4.25 -14.45
CA LYS A 32 -7.07 -4.40 -15.84
C LYS A 32 -8.52 -3.95 -16.05
N GLY A 33 -9.25 -3.66 -14.98
CA GLY A 33 -10.60 -3.14 -15.06
C GLY A 33 -11.68 -4.20 -15.30
N SER A 34 -11.39 -5.47 -15.03
CA SER A 34 -12.43 -6.51 -14.99
C SER A 34 -13.47 -6.21 -13.90
N GLU A 35 -14.68 -6.71 -14.05
CA GLU A 35 -15.74 -6.53 -13.04
C GLU A 35 -15.34 -7.09 -11.67
N ALA A 36 -14.60 -8.20 -11.65
CA ALA A 36 -14.06 -8.80 -10.43
C ALA A 36 -13.04 -7.89 -9.74
N GLU A 37 -12.13 -7.28 -10.50
CA GLU A 37 -11.16 -6.32 -9.94
C GLU A 37 -11.88 -5.06 -9.45
N LYS A 38 -12.84 -4.51 -10.20
CA LYS A 38 -13.64 -3.35 -9.77
C LYS A 38 -14.35 -3.62 -8.44
N ALA A 39 -15.01 -4.78 -8.30
CA ALA A 39 -15.65 -5.19 -7.06
C ALA A 39 -14.64 -5.32 -5.90
N SER A 40 -13.44 -5.84 -6.19
CA SER A 40 -12.36 -5.97 -5.20
C SER A 40 -11.87 -4.61 -4.71
N VAL A 41 -11.69 -3.64 -5.61
CA VAL A 41 -11.33 -2.26 -5.27
C VAL A 41 -12.37 -1.63 -4.36
N ILE A 42 -13.65 -1.72 -4.71
CA ILE A 42 -14.75 -1.14 -3.91
C ILE A 42 -14.78 -1.78 -2.51
N LYS A 43 -14.71 -3.11 -2.43
CA LYS A 43 -14.71 -3.83 -1.15
C LYS A 43 -13.53 -3.42 -0.27
N TYR A 44 -12.34 -3.32 -0.86
CA TYR A 44 -11.14 -2.89 -0.15
C TYR A 44 -11.30 -1.46 0.40
N ILE A 45 -11.77 -0.52 -0.41
CA ILE A 45 -12.00 0.87 -0.01
C ILE A 45 -12.99 0.95 1.15
N GLN A 46 -14.14 0.29 1.04
CA GLN A 46 -15.16 0.28 2.09
C GLN A 46 -14.61 -0.28 3.40
N THR A 47 -13.86 -1.38 3.33
CA THR A 47 -13.24 -2.01 4.52
C THR A 47 -12.23 -1.06 5.18
N ARG A 48 -11.35 -0.42 4.38
CA ARG A 48 -10.36 0.53 4.89
C ARG A 48 -11.01 1.76 5.52
N VAL A 49 -11.98 2.38 4.85
CA VAL A 49 -12.70 3.55 5.38
C VAL A 49 -13.42 3.21 6.67
N GLN A 50 -14.10 2.07 6.74
CA GLN A 50 -14.75 1.61 7.97
C GLN A 50 -13.76 1.46 9.12
N ASN A 51 -12.57 0.90 8.86
CA ASN A 51 -11.53 0.75 9.88
C ASN A 51 -10.97 2.11 10.32
N GLU A 52 -10.69 3.01 9.38
CA GLU A 52 -10.20 4.36 9.67
C GLU A 52 -11.22 5.17 10.48
N MET A 53 -12.49 5.13 10.10
CA MET A 53 -13.58 5.76 10.84
C MET A 53 -13.69 5.24 12.28
N LYS A 54 -13.58 3.93 12.49
CA LYS A 54 -13.56 3.33 13.83
C LYS A 54 -12.39 3.83 14.67
N VAL A 55 -11.18 3.83 14.12
CA VAL A 55 -9.96 4.28 14.83
C VAL A 55 -10.02 5.76 15.18
N THR A 56 -10.64 6.58 14.33
CA THR A 56 -10.78 8.03 14.52
C THR A 56 -12.01 8.44 15.32
N GLY A 57 -12.87 7.49 15.70
CA GLY A 57 -14.13 7.77 16.39
C GLY A 57 -15.21 8.41 15.53
N MET A 58 -15.04 8.44 14.20
CA MET A 58 -16.05 8.92 13.26
C MET A 58 -17.09 7.84 12.97
N ASN A 59 -18.37 8.20 12.87
CA ASN A 59 -19.46 7.22 12.69
C ASN A 59 -20.61 7.66 11.78
N ASN A 60 -20.45 8.77 11.05
CA ASN A 60 -21.52 9.31 10.21
C ASN A 60 -21.38 8.86 8.74
N ALA A 61 -22.52 8.62 8.07
CA ALA A 61 -22.53 8.08 6.73
C ALA A 61 -21.97 9.05 5.66
N SER A 62 -22.15 10.36 5.81
CA SER A 62 -21.68 11.34 4.84
C SER A 62 -20.15 11.38 4.76
N THR A 63 -19.47 11.37 5.90
CA THR A 63 -18.01 11.23 5.98
C THR A 63 -17.56 9.91 5.36
N ALA A 64 -18.24 8.79 5.65
CA ALA A 64 -17.91 7.50 5.03
C ALA A 64 -17.96 7.57 3.50
N ARG A 65 -19.06 8.10 2.93
CA ARG A 65 -19.23 8.24 1.48
C ARG A 65 -18.16 9.14 0.87
N MET A 66 -17.87 10.27 1.49
CA MET A 66 -16.82 11.19 1.03
C MET A 66 -15.44 10.53 0.98
N MET A 67 -15.08 9.77 2.03
CA MET A 67 -13.80 9.07 2.09
C MET A 67 -13.73 7.94 1.06
N GLU A 68 -14.82 7.19 0.87
CA GLU A 68 -14.90 6.13 -0.13
C GLU A 68 -14.76 6.70 -1.55
N GLU A 69 -15.46 7.79 -1.87
CA GLU A 69 -15.36 8.48 -3.16
C GLU A 69 -13.96 9.03 -3.41
N SER A 70 -13.35 9.67 -2.40
CA SER A 70 -11.98 10.19 -2.48
C SER A 70 -10.98 9.07 -2.79
N ASN A 71 -11.08 7.94 -2.09
CA ASN A 71 -10.24 6.78 -2.36
C ASN A 71 -10.48 6.17 -3.74
N LEU A 72 -11.73 6.11 -4.21
CA LEU A 72 -12.05 5.56 -5.53
C LEU A 72 -11.52 6.45 -6.66
N GLN A 73 -11.67 7.77 -6.52
CA GLN A 73 -11.09 8.73 -7.47
C GLN A 73 -9.57 8.62 -7.47
N ALA A 74 -8.95 8.57 -6.29
CA ALA A 74 -7.51 8.42 -6.17
C ALA A 74 -7.00 7.12 -6.80
N PHE A 75 -7.68 5.99 -6.58
CA PHE A 75 -7.36 4.73 -7.23
C PHE A 75 -7.35 4.86 -8.76
N LYS A 76 -8.41 5.44 -9.35
CA LYS A 76 -8.51 5.67 -10.80
C LYS A 76 -7.42 6.60 -11.33
N THR A 77 -7.00 7.60 -10.55
CA THR A 77 -5.85 8.44 -10.93
C THR A 77 -4.56 7.61 -10.94
N LEU A 78 -4.35 6.79 -9.91
CA LEU A 78 -3.15 5.98 -9.76
C LEU A 78 -3.02 4.87 -10.81
N THR A 79 -4.12 4.37 -11.41
CA THR A 79 -4.05 3.43 -12.55
C THR A 79 -3.37 4.04 -13.78
N SER A 80 -3.34 5.37 -13.87
CA SER A 80 -2.74 6.13 -14.97
C SER A 80 -1.46 6.86 -14.54
N ALA A 81 -0.79 6.39 -13.48
CA ALA A 81 0.43 7.02 -12.97
C ALA A 81 1.54 7.07 -14.02
N GLU A 82 2.06 8.28 -14.28
CA GLU A 82 3.17 8.54 -15.21
C GLU A 82 4.45 7.77 -14.83
N SER A 83 4.86 7.81 -13.56
CA SER A 83 6.04 7.12 -13.05
C SER A 83 5.63 5.89 -12.24
N LYS A 84 5.65 4.72 -12.88
CA LYS A 84 5.34 3.44 -12.21
C LYS A 84 6.31 3.14 -11.07
N ASP A 85 7.59 3.47 -11.23
CA ASP A 85 8.61 3.25 -10.20
C ASP A 85 8.38 4.11 -8.96
N THR A 86 7.98 5.38 -9.14
CA THR A 86 7.61 6.24 -8.02
C THR A 86 6.39 5.69 -7.29
N LEU A 87 5.34 5.28 -8.03
CA LEU A 87 4.16 4.69 -7.40
C LEU A 87 4.50 3.40 -6.66
N LYS A 88 5.33 2.52 -7.24
CA LYS A 88 5.78 1.29 -6.57
C LYS A 88 6.51 1.57 -5.26
N LYS A 89 7.39 2.57 -5.22
CA LYS A 89 8.09 2.99 -3.99
C LYS A 89 7.12 3.55 -2.95
N VAL A 90 6.14 4.34 -3.38
CA VAL A 90 5.10 4.88 -2.48
C VAL A 90 4.24 3.75 -1.91
N ILE A 91 3.81 2.79 -2.73
CA ILE A 91 3.11 1.61 -2.25
C ILE A 91 3.98 0.87 -1.25
N ASP A 92 5.25 0.55 -1.56
CA ASP A 92 6.11 -0.16 -0.59
C ASP A 92 6.24 0.60 0.73
N ASN A 93 6.57 1.89 0.68
CA ASN A 93 6.83 2.69 1.87
C ASN A 93 5.58 2.87 2.74
N TYR A 94 4.44 3.16 2.13
CA TYR A 94 3.23 3.52 2.87
C TYR A 94 2.36 2.31 3.18
N CYS A 95 2.34 1.31 2.30
CA CYS A 95 1.58 0.09 2.55
C CYS A 95 2.33 -0.92 3.40
N ASN A 96 3.50 -1.35 2.93
CA ASN A 96 4.14 -2.52 3.50
C ASN A 96 4.82 -2.20 4.84
N ARG A 97 5.18 -0.92 5.08
CA ARG A 97 5.96 -0.53 6.27
C ARG A 97 5.15 0.15 7.37
N ILE A 98 4.08 0.88 7.03
CA ILE A 98 3.36 1.74 8.00
C ILE A 98 1.82 1.64 7.93
N ASP A 99 1.27 0.67 7.17
CA ASP A 99 -0.18 0.41 7.01
C ASP A 99 -1.04 1.65 6.65
N MET A 100 -0.46 2.58 5.90
CA MET A 100 -1.14 3.77 5.35
C MET A 100 -1.58 3.53 3.91
N CYS A 101 -2.24 2.39 3.65
CA CYS A 101 -2.68 1.95 2.32
C CYS A 101 -3.99 2.56 1.80
N GLY A 102 -4.38 3.73 2.27
CA GLY A 102 -5.50 4.46 1.65
C GLY A 102 -5.07 4.96 0.28
N TYR A 103 -5.84 4.69 -0.78
CA TYR A 103 -5.50 5.19 -2.12
C TYR A 103 -5.41 6.72 -2.16
N ALA A 104 -6.22 7.43 -1.37
CA ALA A 104 -6.10 8.88 -1.21
C ALA A 104 -4.72 9.30 -0.65
N THR A 105 -4.23 8.60 0.39
CA THR A 105 -2.89 8.80 0.95
C THR A 105 -1.81 8.47 -0.08
N LEU A 106 -1.93 7.32 -0.76
CA LEU A 106 -0.96 6.91 -1.77
C LEU A 106 -0.86 7.92 -2.92
N LYS A 107 -2.00 8.47 -3.38
CA LYS A 107 -2.02 9.53 -4.39
C LYS A 107 -1.30 10.79 -3.91
N LEU A 108 -1.60 11.25 -2.70
CA LEU A 108 -0.95 12.42 -2.12
C LEU A 108 0.57 12.25 -2.06
N MET A 109 1.04 11.08 -1.62
CA MET A 109 2.47 10.81 -1.49
C MET A 109 3.14 10.64 -2.85
N TYR A 110 2.47 9.99 -3.80
CA TYR A 110 2.93 9.91 -5.19
C TYR A 110 3.12 11.29 -5.83
N GLU A 111 2.13 12.16 -5.71
CA GLU A 111 2.20 13.53 -6.25
C GLU A 111 3.29 14.35 -5.56
N LYS A 112 3.47 14.17 -4.25
CA LYS A 112 4.54 14.81 -3.49
C LYS A 112 5.92 14.35 -3.94
N GLU A 113 6.14 13.06 -4.12
CA GLU A 113 7.41 12.50 -4.62
C GLU A 113 7.73 13.00 -6.04
N LEU A 114 6.73 13.05 -6.93
CA LEU A 114 6.92 13.63 -8.27
C LEU A 114 7.32 15.11 -8.23
N LYS A 115 6.75 15.87 -7.29
CA LYS A 115 7.06 17.29 -7.10
C LYS A 115 8.45 17.50 -6.48
N ASP A 116 8.77 16.74 -5.44
CA ASP A 116 9.96 16.94 -4.64
C ASP A 116 11.22 16.34 -5.29
N SER A 117 11.08 15.32 -6.15
CA SER A 117 12.19 14.79 -6.97
C SER A 117 12.82 15.82 -7.92
N LYS A 118 12.15 16.95 -8.17
CA LYS A 118 12.63 18.05 -9.01
C LYS A 118 13.26 19.18 -8.20
N LYS A 119 13.21 19.10 -6.86
CA LYS A 119 13.78 20.11 -5.98
C LYS A 119 15.20 19.73 -5.60
N SER A 120 16.04 20.75 -5.47
CA SER A 120 17.33 20.65 -4.81
C SER A 120 17.36 21.66 -3.68
N LEU A 121 18.07 21.32 -2.60
CA LEU A 121 18.35 22.28 -1.54
C LEU A 121 19.48 23.21 -2.00
N SER A 122 19.28 24.50 -1.85
CA SER A 122 20.33 25.51 -1.87
C SER A 122 20.46 26.11 -0.47
N TRP A 123 21.67 26.55 -0.12
CA TRP A 123 21.95 27.24 1.14
C TRP A 123 21.54 28.71 1.07
#